data_AF-A0AAN6DLN3-F1
#
_entry.id   AF-A0AAN6DLN3-F1
#
_cell.length_a   1.000
_cell.length_b   1.000
_cell.length_c   1.000
_cell.angle_alpha   90.00
_cell.angle_beta   90.00
_cell.angle_gamma   90.00
#
_symmetry.space_group_name_H-M   'P 1'
#
loop_
_entity.id
_entity.type
_entity.pdbx_description
1 polymer ?
#
loop_
_entity_poly.entity_id
_entity_poly.type
_entity_poly.pdbx_seq_one_letter_code
_entity_poly.pdbx_strand_id
1 'polypeptide(L)'
;MGNTLSMAPPERPRNQDEELAMKIKDDFTVVAVGDLLQMVPIACRTDPDIQALVQLMRAADMTLANNECTVIDRRTFRGTIAHQNAMPDVADDWANMGIKMVTKANNHTHASGDAGLIQNWEQLHRVGIEYAGADYNLEEARLARFKTTPKGISGLVGVYAEVEDYSQWSGIAAGNAVPVTQEQLDQLQRIRQSILDRRGEVPVPVDDPELNIEGAVQVFGRIFHVPDATEAVDKYLTSITNRIQQHKASKGTTTTKANSLRLKLSQLRAMAGVEDDGTDTLSAFGIRFTVTPGPGELRYDMDAQDLRDILREIRSGAQCSDFLAVTVHWHQNRSLFQHYSFDHYPSDYQIEFAHAAIDSGADLFFAHGVHTLKGVEIYKGKAIFYGLSNYIFHNQLFRSWRDHGHREPTSLDGPIMGDSEFNERRWQWLQRKQNMQALLTRTCYHDGKLDEVRLYPADLGLTPRVGTEWGTPKRPTPELARTMLQDIVEFSKPFGTEVDIIDGVGIVRLP
;
A
#
# COMPACT_ATOMS: atom_id res chain seq x y z
N MET A 1 -16.54 -42.49 -2.74
CA MET A 1 -15.73 -43.15 -1.70
C MET A 1 -14.65 -42.16 -1.31
N GLY A 2 -14.83 -41.42 -0.22
CA GLY A 2 -13.83 -40.48 0.26
C GLY A 2 -12.76 -41.25 1.01
N ASN A 3 -11.52 -41.25 0.50
CA ASN A 3 -10.37 -41.69 1.27
C ASN A 3 -10.16 -40.69 2.41
N THR A 4 -10.78 -40.94 3.56
CA THR A 4 -10.34 -40.39 4.83
C THR A 4 -9.01 -41.06 5.16
N LEU A 5 -7.92 -40.56 4.57
CA LEU A 5 -6.59 -40.78 5.13
C LEU A 5 -6.68 -40.40 6.61
N SER A 6 -6.49 -41.38 7.48
CA SER A 6 -6.46 -41.16 8.92
C SER A 6 -5.41 -40.09 9.23
N MET A 7 -5.85 -38.92 9.70
CA MET A 7 -4.95 -37.91 10.29
C MET A 7 -4.55 -38.37 11.70
N ALA A 8 -4.01 -39.59 11.83
CA ALA A 8 -3.40 -39.98 13.09
C ALA A 8 -2.24 -39.00 13.37
N PRO A 9 -2.14 -38.45 14.59
CA PRO A 9 -1.02 -37.58 14.93
C PRO A 9 0.30 -38.34 14.74
N PRO A 10 1.37 -37.67 14.30
CA PRO A 10 2.66 -38.33 14.11
C PRO A 10 3.17 -38.91 15.43
N GLU A 11 3.86 -40.05 15.37
CA GLU A 11 4.45 -40.70 16.55
C GLU A 11 5.42 -39.78 17.32
N ARG A 12 6.00 -38.81 16.62
CA ARG A 12 6.85 -37.75 17.19
C ARG A 12 6.35 -36.39 16.70
N PRO A 13 5.45 -35.72 17.45
CA PRO A 13 5.00 -34.38 17.09
C PRO A 13 6.18 -33.41 17.17
N ARG A 14 6.23 -32.47 16.22
CA ARG A 14 7.20 -31.36 16.27
C ARG A 14 6.86 -30.43 17.42
N ASN A 15 7.87 -29.78 18.01
CA ASN A 15 7.65 -28.71 18.97
C ASN A 15 7.17 -27.47 18.23
N GLN A 16 5.90 -27.10 18.39
CA GLN A 16 5.32 -25.98 17.63
C GLN A 16 6.00 -24.65 17.95
N ASP A 17 6.46 -24.43 19.18
CA ASP A 17 7.11 -23.19 19.56
C ASP A 17 8.48 -23.05 18.88
N GLU A 18 9.21 -24.16 18.72
CA GLU A 18 10.49 -24.18 17.97
C GLU A 18 10.27 -24.02 16.46
N GLU A 19 9.21 -24.61 15.92
CA GLU A 19 8.89 -24.51 14.48
C GLU A 19 8.44 -23.12 14.07
N LEU A 20 7.83 -22.34 14.97
CA LEU A 20 7.39 -20.97 14.71
C LEU A 20 8.42 -19.92 15.11
N ALA A 21 9.42 -20.28 15.89
CA ALA A 21 10.55 -19.40 16.18
C ALA A 21 11.49 -19.29 14.96
N MET A 22 12.20 -18.16 14.90
CA MET A 22 13.36 -18.01 14.03
C MET A 22 14.43 -19.06 14.40
N LYS A 23 14.96 -19.74 13.39
CA LYS A 23 15.88 -20.89 13.56
C LYS A 23 17.33 -20.53 13.25
N ILE A 24 17.57 -19.40 12.56
CA ILE A 24 18.91 -18.91 12.29
C ILE A 24 19.57 -18.45 13.60
N LYS A 25 20.70 -19.07 13.96
CA LYS A 25 21.44 -18.78 15.19
C LYS A 25 22.61 -17.82 15.01
N ASP A 26 23.19 -17.80 13.82
CA ASP A 26 24.23 -16.85 13.45
C ASP A 26 23.68 -15.42 13.36
N ASP A 27 24.57 -14.42 13.37
CA ASP A 27 24.19 -13.05 13.07
C ASP A 27 23.50 -12.98 11.71
N PHE A 28 22.28 -12.48 11.66
CA PHE A 28 21.48 -12.40 10.44
C PHE A 28 20.94 -10.99 10.24
N THR A 29 21.24 -10.39 9.09
CA THR A 29 20.79 -9.03 8.76
C THR A 29 19.77 -9.05 7.64
N VAL A 30 18.64 -8.38 7.86
CA VAL A 30 17.60 -8.18 6.85
C VAL A 30 17.43 -6.70 6.58
N VAL A 31 17.34 -6.33 5.30
CA VAL A 31 16.95 -5.00 4.85
C VAL A 31 15.59 -5.06 4.17
N ALA A 32 14.67 -4.18 4.54
CA ALA A 32 13.41 -4.01 3.83
C ALA A 32 13.29 -2.57 3.29
N VAL A 33 12.79 -2.46 2.07
CA VAL A 33 12.52 -1.18 1.41
C VAL A 33 11.11 -1.17 0.83
N GLY A 34 10.58 0.03 0.60
CA GLY A 34 9.25 0.25 0.06
C GLY A 34 9.08 -0.01 -1.43
N ASP A 35 8.15 0.72 -2.05
CA ASP A 35 7.72 0.49 -3.43
C ASP A 35 8.83 0.76 -4.46
N LEU A 36 9.06 -0.21 -5.36
CA LEU A 36 9.96 -0.09 -6.51
C LEU A 36 9.18 0.34 -7.75
N LEU A 37 9.03 1.65 -7.91
CA LEU A 37 8.48 2.30 -9.10
C LEU A 37 9.65 2.81 -9.98
N GLN A 38 10.55 1.88 -10.30
CA GLN A 38 11.80 2.15 -11.02
C GLN A 38 11.66 1.91 -12.52
N MET A 39 12.17 2.87 -13.30
CA MET A 39 12.11 2.85 -14.78
C MET A 39 13.48 2.70 -15.47
N VAL A 40 14.57 3.00 -14.76
CA VAL A 40 15.95 2.95 -15.26
C VAL A 40 16.90 2.51 -14.14
N PRO A 41 18.01 1.81 -14.44
CA PRO A 41 19.02 1.41 -13.46
C PRO A 41 19.65 2.59 -12.69
N ILE A 42 19.90 2.41 -11.39
CA ILE A 42 20.55 3.41 -10.52
C ILE A 42 21.73 2.85 -9.72
N ALA A 43 21.82 1.53 -9.50
CA ALA A 43 22.83 0.94 -8.61
C ALA A 43 24.25 1.06 -9.14
N CYS A 44 24.41 1.29 -10.45
CA CYS A 44 25.68 1.53 -11.12
C CYS A 44 26.19 2.99 -11.01
N ARG A 45 25.36 3.92 -10.50
CA ARG A 45 25.75 5.33 -10.36
C ARG A 45 26.83 5.49 -9.29
N THR A 46 27.89 6.23 -9.57
CA THR A 46 29.01 6.47 -8.62
C THR A 46 28.71 7.57 -7.59
N ASP A 47 27.47 8.04 -7.51
CA ASP A 47 27.05 9.04 -6.54
C ASP A 47 27.20 8.47 -5.11
N PRO A 48 27.92 9.14 -4.19
CA PRO A 48 28.21 8.60 -2.88
C PRO A 48 26.96 8.40 -2.01
N ASP A 49 25.93 9.22 -2.18
CA ASP A 49 24.70 9.13 -1.40
C ASP A 49 23.79 8.00 -1.89
N ILE A 50 23.84 7.68 -3.19
CA ILE A 50 23.21 6.47 -3.74
C ILE A 50 23.99 5.23 -3.27
N GLN A 51 25.32 5.25 -3.41
CA GLN A 51 26.15 4.10 -3.05
C GLN A 51 26.10 3.78 -1.56
N ALA A 52 25.97 4.78 -0.68
CA ALA A 52 25.78 4.54 0.75
C ALA A 52 24.55 3.67 1.04
N LEU A 53 23.42 3.92 0.36
CA LEU A 53 22.19 3.13 0.51
C LEU A 53 22.33 1.75 -0.13
N VAL A 54 22.87 1.68 -1.35
CA VAL A 54 23.07 0.41 -2.07
C VAL A 54 24.02 -0.52 -1.32
N GLN A 55 25.06 0.00 -0.67
CA GLN A 55 26.00 -0.80 0.12
C GLN A 55 25.31 -1.42 1.35
N LEU A 56 24.37 -0.72 2.00
CA LEU A 56 23.59 -1.28 3.10
C LEU A 56 22.74 -2.47 2.63
N MET A 57 22.08 -2.35 1.48
CA MET A 57 21.29 -3.44 0.89
C MET A 57 22.16 -4.64 0.50
N ARG A 58 23.30 -4.39 -0.17
CA ARG A 58 24.25 -5.44 -0.57
C ARG A 58 24.85 -6.21 0.60
N ALA A 59 25.05 -5.54 1.73
CA ALA A 59 25.67 -6.12 2.91
C ALA A 59 24.70 -6.99 3.74
N ALA A 60 23.40 -6.90 3.51
CA ALA A 60 22.40 -7.71 4.21
C ALA A 60 22.37 -9.15 3.67
N ASP A 61 22.05 -10.11 4.55
CA ASP A 61 21.84 -11.50 4.15
C ASP A 61 20.57 -11.63 3.28
N MET A 62 19.56 -10.83 3.60
CA MET A 62 18.32 -10.70 2.83
C MET A 62 17.99 -9.23 2.58
N THR A 63 17.62 -8.89 1.36
CA THR A 63 16.96 -7.61 1.03
C THR A 63 15.60 -7.89 0.39
N LEU A 64 14.56 -7.26 0.94
CA LEU A 64 13.15 -7.44 0.59
C LEU A 64 12.57 -6.13 0.07
N ALA A 65 11.67 -6.20 -0.93
CA ALA A 65 11.05 -5.02 -1.51
C ALA A 65 9.67 -5.31 -2.13
N ASN A 66 8.96 -4.26 -2.56
CA ASN A 66 7.75 -4.40 -3.37
C ASN A 66 8.01 -4.08 -4.85
N ASN A 67 7.74 -5.04 -5.73
CA ASN A 67 7.80 -4.84 -7.17
C ASN A 67 6.47 -4.24 -7.69
N GLU A 68 6.36 -2.91 -7.66
CA GLU A 68 5.16 -2.20 -8.10
C GLU A 68 5.19 -1.77 -9.57
N CYS A 69 6.36 -1.71 -10.21
CA CYS A 69 6.43 -1.63 -11.67
C CYS A 69 6.34 -3.03 -12.31
N THR A 70 6.13 -3.11 -13.63
CA THR A 70 6.19 -4.39 -14.36
C THR A 70 7.43 -4.41 -15.24
N VAL A 71 8.31 -5.39 -15.04
CA VAL A 71 9.51 -5.60 -15.85
C VAL A 71 9.17 -6.52 -17.03
N ILE A 72 9.26 -6.01 -18.25
CA ILE A 72 8.97 -6.80 -19.46
C ILE A 72 10.05 -6.51 -20.52
N ASP A 73 10.42 -7.52 -21.30
CA ASP A 73 11.27 -7.31 -22.47
C ASP A 73 10.43 -6.90 -23.67
N ARG A 74 10.33 -5.59 -23.90
CA ARG A 74 9.57 -5.02 -25.01
C ARG A 74 10.03 -5.49 -26.40
N ARG A 75 11.21 -6.11 -26.54
CA ARG A 75 11.68 -6.69 -27.80
C ARG A 75 10.87 -7.93 -28.17
N THR A 76 10.50 -8.73 -27.17
CA THR A 76 9.83 -10.02 -27.33
C THR A 76 8.37 -10.00 -26.88
N PHE A 77 8.00 -9.11 -25.95
CA PHE A 77 6.66 -9.00 -25.42
C PHE A 77 5.65 -8.52 -26.45
N ARG A 78 4.44 -9.09 -26.44
CA ARG A 78 3.34 -8.78 -27.38
C ARG A 78 2.00 -8.48 -26.68
N GLY A 79 1.98 -8.37 -25.36
CA GLY A 79 0.79 -7.99 -24.60
C GLY A 79 0.66 -6.48 -24.39
N THR A 80 -0.29 -6.09 -23.53
CA THR A 80 -0.52 -4.70 -23.13
C THR A 80 0.67 -4.13 -22.38
N ILE A 81 1.15 -2.95 -22.77
CA ILE A 81 2.26 -2.29 -22.10
C ILE A 81 1.72 -1.17 -21.21
N ALA A 82 1.87 -1.31 -19.89
CA ALA A 82 1.49 -0.28 -18.93
C ALA A 82 2.39 0.98 -18.99
N HIS A 83 1.93 2.07 -18.34
CA HIS A 83 2.72 3.29 -18.13
C HIS A 83 3.94 3.07 -17.21
N GLN A 84 3.79 2.23 -16.18
CA GLN A 84 4.82 1.84 -15.21
C GLN A 84 5.55 0.55 -15.62
N ASN A 85 6.04 0.54 -16.86
CA ASN A 85 6.77 -0.58 -17.41
C ASN A 85 8.28 -0.30 -17.51
N ALA A 86 9.09 -1.22 -16.97
CA ALA A 86 10.54 -1.21 -17.04
C ALA A 86 11.08 -2.28 -18.00
N MET A 87 12.30 -2.06 -18.51
CA MET A 87 13.07 -3.03 -19.31
C MET A 87 13.81 -4.02 -18.40
N PRO A 88 14.28 -5.18 -18.92
CA PRO A 88 14.93 -6.22 -18.11
C PRO A 88 16.15 -5.77 -17.29
N ASP A 89 16.84 -4.72 -17.73
CA ASP A 89 17.99 -4.12 -17.05
C ASP A 89 17.64 -3.57 -15.65
N VAL A 90 16.37 -3.26 -15.38
CA VAL A 90 15.92 -2.89 -14.04
C VAL A 90 15.91 -4.08 -13.09
N ALA A 91 15.59 -5.29 -13.56
CA ALA A 91 15.75 -6.49 -12.73
C ALA A 91 17.23 -6.79 -12.45
N ASP A 92 18.11 -6.58 -13.45
CA ASP A 92 19.56 -6.67 -13.24
C ASP A 92 20.03 -5.65 -12.18
N ASP A 93 19.48 -4.43 -12.21
CA ASP A 93 19.78 -3.39 -11.23
C ASP A 93 19.33 -3.77 -9.81
N TRP A 94 18.13 -4.35 -9.65
CA TRP A 94 17.66 -4.85 -8.35
C TRP A 94 18.54 -5.96 -7.78
N ALA A 95 18.94 -6.91 -8.60
CA ALA A 95 19.88 -7.95 -8.19
C ALA A 95 21.24 -7.32 -7.80
N ASN A 96 21.69 -6.33 -8.55
CA ASN A 96 22.90 -5.55 -8.24
C ASN A 96 22.75 -4.71 -6.97
N MET A 97 21.55 -4.30 -6.54
CA MET A 97 21.32 -3.68 -5.23
C MET A 97 21.39 -4.69 -4.08
N GLY A 98 21.26 -5.99 -4.37
CA GLY A 98 21.22 -7.04 -3.36
C GLY A 98 19.81 -7.53 -3.03
N ILE A 99 18.77 -7.05 -3.72
CA ILE A 99 17.40 -7.54 -3.55
C ILE A 99 17.36 -9.05 -3.85
N LYS A 100 16.76 -9.82 -2.93
CA LYS A 100 16.68 -11.30 -3.03
C LYS A 100 15.26 -11.78 -3.26
N MET A 101 14.29 -11.08 -2.67
CA MET A 101 12.88 -11.41 -2.80
C MET A 101 12.05 -10.14 -2.92
N VAL A 102 10.98 -10.21 -3.69
CA VAL A 102 10.00 -9.13 -3.83
C VAL A 102 8.58 -9.64 -3.63
N THR A 103 7.67 -8.79 -3.17
CA THR A 103 6.24 -9.06 -3.37
C THR A 103 5.78 -8.48 -4.71
N LYS A 104 4.86 -9.19 -5.36
CA LYS A 104 4.09 -8.70 -6.51
C LYS A 104 2.60 -8.59 -6.18
N ALA A 105 2.20 -8.78 -4.92
CA ALA A 105 0.85 -8.48 -4.42
C ALA A 105 0.68 -6.96 -4.30
N ASN A 106 0.13 -6.30 -5.32
CA ASN A 106 -0.14 -4.88 -5.27
C ASN A 106 -1.21 -4.48 -6.29
N ASN A 107 -1.61 -3.21 -6.27
CA ASN A 107 -2.55 -2.64 -7.22
C ASN A 107 -2.03 -2.63 -8.68
N HIS A 108 -0.74 -2.90 -8.93
CA HIS A 108 -0.12 -2.89 -10.26
C HIS A 108 0.27 -4.30 -10.76
N THR A 109 -0.15 -5.37 -10.07
CA THR A 109 0.13 -6.77 -10.43
C THR A 109 -0.23 -7.09 -11.89
N HIS A 110 -1.44 -6.70 -12.32
CA HIS A 110 -1.98 -7.01 -13.66
C HIS A 110 -1.92 -5.83 -14.64
N ALA A 111 -1.11 -4.81 -14.39
CA ALA A 111 -1.08 -3.61 -15.23
C ALA A 111 -0.74 -3.90 -16.71
N SER A 112 0.01 -4.97 -16.98
CA SER A 112 0.36 -5.44 -18.34
C SER A 112 -0.35 -6.77 -18.70
N GLY A 113 -1.47 -7.07 -18.02
CA GLY A 113 -2.19 -8.34 -18.12
C GLY A 113 -1.39 -9.55 -17.65
N ASP A 114 -1.99 -10.73 -17.76
CA ASP A 114 -1.39 -11.98 -17.24
C ASP A 114 -0.09 -12.34 -17.96
N ALA A 115 0.00 -12.09 -19.27
CA ALA A 115 1.24 -12.27 -20.01
C ALA A 115 2.37 -11.37 -19.49
N GLY A 116 2.04 -10.15 -19.08
CA GLY A 116 3.01 -9.22 -18.49
C GLY A 116 3.45 -9.65 -17.10
N LEU A 117 2.53 -10.19 -16.29
CA LEU A 117 2.83 -10.78 -14.99
C LEU A 117 3.79 -11.98 -15.12
N ILE A 118 3.51 -12.90 -16.06
CA ILE A 118 4.36 -14.07 -16.33
C ILE A 118 5.76 -13.62 -16.77
N GLN A 119 5.86 -12.69 -17.72
CA GLN A 119 7.17 -12.23 -18.19
C GLN A 119 7.93 -11.47 -17.09
N ASN A 120 7.23 -10.76 -16.20
CA ASN A 120 7.85 -10.15 -15.03
C ASN A 120 8.55 -11.18 -14.14
N TRP A 121 7.88 -12.31 -13.84
CA TRP A 121 8.50 -13.41 -13.11
C TRP A 121 9.71 -14.00 -13.83
N GLU A 122 9.62 -14.19 -15.15
CA GLU A 122 10.77 -14.65 -15.95
C GLU A 122 11.97 -13.71 -15.82
N GLN A 123 11.75 -12.39 -15.82
CA GLN A 123 12.83 -11.42 -15.65
C GLN A 123 13.39 -11.41 -14.23
N LEU A 124 12.58 -11.63 -13.19
CA LEU A 124 13.03 -11.76 -11.81
C LEU A 124 13.84 -13.05 -11.59
N HIS A 125 13.32 -14.19 -12.05
CA HIS A 125 14.00 -15.48 -11.98
C HIS A 125 15.32 -15.48 -12.73
N ARG A 126 15.39 -14.81 -13.90
CA ARG A 126 16.63 -14.65 -14.69
C ARG A 126 17.79 -14.10 -13.86
N VAL A 127 17.50 -13.21 -12.91
CA VAL A 127 18.50 -12.55 -12.05
C VAL A 127 18.53 -13.12 -10.63
N GLY A 128 17.80 -14.21 -10.38
CA GLY A 128 17.79 -14.92 -9.09
C GLY A 128 16.98 -14.24 -7.98
N ILE A 129 16.06 -13.34 -8.34
CA ILE A 129 15.11 -12.73 -7.40
C ILE A 129 13.85 -13.60 -7.35
N GLU A 130 13.46 -14.03 -6.14
CA GLU A 130 12.19 -14.73 -5.94
C GLU A 130 11.05 -13.72 -5.77
N TYR A 131 9.82 -14.13 -6.08
CA TYR A 131 8.63 -13.30 -5.85
C TYR A 131 7.62 -14.03 -4.97
N ALA A 132 6.75 -13.27 -4.30
CA ALA A 132 5.60 -13.77 -3.54
C ALA A 132 4.35 -12.93 -3.79
N GLY A 133 3.16 -13.46 -3.46
CA GLY A 133 1.91 -12.69 -3.42
C GLY A 133 1.16 -12.53 -4.74
N ALA A 134 1.61 -13.15 -5.83
CA ALA A 134 0.87 -13.24 -7.08
C ALA A 134 1.30 -14.51 -7.82
N ASP A 135 0.35 -15.27 -8.37
CA ASP A 135 0.62 -16.51 -9.10
C ASP A 135 -0.57 -16.85 -10.04
N TYR A 136 -0.56 -18.03 -10.68
CA TYR A 136 -1.60 -18.49 -11.63
C TYR A 136 -3.00 -18.57 -11.03
N ASN A 137 -3.13 -18.66 -9.70
CA ASN A 137 -4.38 -18.68 -8.97
C ASN A 137 -4.17 -18.17 -7.53
N LEU A 138 -5.27 -18.00 -6.79
CA LEU A 138 -5.25 -17.43 -5.44
C LEU A 138 -4.57 -18.36 -4.43
N GLU A 139 -4.73 -19.67 -4.58
CA GLU A 139 -4.10 -20.66 -3.70
C GLU A 139 -2.57 -20.60 -3.79
N GLU A 140 -2.02 -20.57 -5.01
CA GLU A 140 -0.58 -20.43 -5.25
C GLU A 140 -0.05 -19.05 -4.83
N ALA A 141 -0.83 -17.98 -5.07
CA ALA A 141 -0.43 -16.61 -4.72
C ALA A 141 -0.27 -16.41 -3.21
N ARG A 142 -1.02 -17.14 -2.38
CA ARG A 142 -0.96 -17.07 -0.91
C ARG A 142 0.25 -17.80 -0.32
N LEU A 143 0.86 -18.73 -1.05
CA LEU A 143 1.94 -19.56 -0.52
C LEU A 143 3.14 -18.70 -0.10
N ALA A 144 3.77 -19.09 1.01
CA ALA A 144 5.11 -18.64 1.31
C ALA A 144 6.08 -19.08 0.19
N ARG A 145 6.94 -18.16 -0.23
CA ARG A 145 8.02 -18.42 -1.19
C ARG A 145 9.35 -18.36 -0.45
N PHE A 146 10.35 -19.11 -0.91
CA PHE A 146 11.55 -19.36 -0.13
C PHE A 146 12.83 -19.03 -0.90
N LYS A 147 13.83 -18.52 -0.17
CA LYS A 147 15.19 -18.32 -0.65
C LYS A 147 16.18 -18.95 0.31
N THR A 148 17.03 -19.83 -0.20
CA THR A 148 18.16 -20.37 0.59
C THR A 148 19.30 -19.37 0.62
N THR A 149 19.79 -19.09 1.82
CA THR A 149 21.04 -18.36 2.11
C THR A 149 22.04 -19.32 2.77
N PRO A 150 23.34 -18.95 2.87
CA PRO A 150 24.30 -19.76 3.62
C PRO A 150 23.93 -19.98 5.11
N LYS A 151 23.08 -19.11 5.68
CA LYS A 151 22.69 -19.12 7.09
C LYS A 151 21.35 -19.81 7.35
N GLY A 152 20.60 -20.18 6.30
CA GLY A 152 19.29 -20.80 6.41
C GLY A 152 18.35 -20.45 5.26
N ILE A 153 17.13 -20.96 5.33
CA ILE A 153 16.04 -20.71 4.40
C ILE A 153 15.23 -19.50 4.89
N SER A 154 15.12 -18.47 4.07
CA SER A 154 14.25 -17.32 4.34
C SER A 154 12.95 -17.45 3.55
N GLY A 155 11.82 -17.15 4.18
CA GLY A 155 10.50 -17.11 3.57
C GLY A 155 9.97 -15.68 3.39
N LEU A 156 9.09 -15.51 2.41
CA LEU A 156 8.29 -14.28 2.22
C LEU A 156 6.84 -14.65 1.90
N VAL A 157 5.88 -14.01 2.58
CA VAL A 157 4.46 -13.97 2.20
C VAL A 157 4.11 -12.55 1.76
N GLY A 158 3.51 -12.40 0.58
CA GLY A 158 3.05 -11.12 0.06
C GLY A 158 1.53 -11.02 0.07
N VAL A 159 0.99 -9.91 0.58
CA VAL A 159 -0.45 -9.68 0.72
C VAL A 159 -0.83 -8.34 0.08
N TYR A 160 -2.03 -8.26 -0.49
CA TYR A 160 -2.59 -7.02 -1.01
C TYR A 160 -3.96 -6.75 -0.39
N ALA A 161 -4.11 -5.60 0.24
CA ALA A 161 -5.41 -5.13 0.72
C ALA A 161 -6.07 -4.26 -0.35
N GLU A 162 -7.06 -4.83 -1.07
CA GLU A 162 -7.78 -4.11 -2.11
C GLU A 162 -8.61 -2.95 -1.54
N VAL A 163 -8.57 -1.80 -2.21
CA VAL A 163 -9.44 -0.65 -1.93
C VAL A 163 -10.42 -0.51 -3.08
N GLU A 164 -11.67 -0.91 -2.84
CA GLU A 164 -12.76 -0.74 -3.83
C GLU A 164 -13.46 0.63 -3.73
N ASP A 165 -13.20 1.40 -2.68
CA ASP A 165 -13.86 2.67 -2.45
C ASP A 165 -12.98 3.86 -2.91
N TYR A 166 -13.18 4.25 -4.16
CA TYR A 166 -12.53 5.41 -4.78
C TYR A 166 -13.03 6.77 -4.26
N SER A 167 -13.99 6.81 -3.35
CA SER A 167 -14.37 8.07 -2.69
C SER A 167 -13.20 8.67 -1.92
N GLN A 168 -12.33 7.83 -1.34
CA GLN A 168 -11.07 8.25 -0.72
C GLN A 168 -10.00 8.65 -1.75
N TRP A 169 -10.10 8.15 -2.99
CA TRP A 169 -9.13 8.36 -4.06
C TRP A 169 -9.34 9.69 -4.80
N SER A 170 -10.59 10.15 -4.90
CA SER A 170 -10.94 11.24 -5.82
C SER A 170 -12.24 11.98 -5.46
N GLY A 171 -12.84 11.69 -4.31
CA GLY A 171 -14.16 12.19 -3.98
C GLY A 171 -15.22 11.73 -4.99
N ILE A 172 -15.06 10.54 -5.57
CA ILE A 172 -15.98 9.99 -6.57
C ILE A 172 -17.05 9.13 -5.88
N ALA A 173 -18.32 9.39 -6.19
CA ALA A 173 -19.43 8.58 -5.68
C ALA A 173 -19.48 7.19 -6.34
N ALA A 174 -19.80 6.17 -5.55
CA ALA A 174 -19.97 4.79 -6.00
C ALA A 174 -21.45 4.41 -6.14
N GLY A 175 -21.80 3.70 -7.21
CA GLY A 175 -23.16 3.20 -7.48
C GLY A 175 -24.18 4.28 -7.85
N ASN A 176 -25.44 3.88 -7.99
CA ASN A 176 -26.51 4.77 -8.47
C ASN A 176 -26.78 5.92 -7.49
N ALA A 177 -27.16 7.08 -8.02
CA ALA A 177 -27.68 8.14 -7.19
C ALA A 177 -28.97 7.71 -6.49
N VAL A 178 -29.17 8.22 -5.27
CA VAL A 178 -30.27 7.87 -4.39
C VAL A 178 -31.30 9.00 -4.43
N PRO A 179 -32.54 8.75 -4.90
CA PRO A 179 -33.58 9.76 -4.87
C PRO A 179 -34.00 10.03 -3.42
N VAL A 180 -34.14 11.30 -3.07
CA VAL A 180 -34.54 11.78 -1.73
C VAL A 180 -35.56 12.91 -1.84
N THR A 181 -36.30 13.17 -0.77
CA THR A 181 -37.15 14.37 -0.65
C THR A 181 -36.29 15.63 -0.46
N GLN A 182 -36.86 16.82 -0.68
CA GLN A 182 -36.16 18.08 -0.41
C GLN A 182 -35.72 18.19 1.05
N GLU A 183 -36.58 17.76 2.00
CA GLU A 183 -36.23 17.77 3.42
C GLU A 183 -35.04 16.85 3.73
N GLN A 184 -35.02 15.65 3.14
CA GLN A 184 -33.90 14.72 3.27
C GLN A 184 -32.63 15.29 2.63
N LEU A 185 -32.73 15.95 1.48
CA LEU A 185 -31.61 16.63 0.83
C LEU A 185 -31.01 17.71 1.73
N ASP A 186 -31.84 18.58 2.33
CA ASP A 186 -31.39 19.63 3.25
C ASP A 186 -30.70 19.02 4.50
N GLN A 187 -31.19 17.88 4.99
CA GLN A 187 -30.56 17.15 6.09
C GLN A 187 -29.18 16.61 5.69
N LEU A 188 -29.06 16.01 4.51
CA LEU A 188 -27.79 15.48 3.98
C LEU A 188 -26.79 16.59 3.69
N GLN A 189 -27.24 17.75 3.23
CA GLN A 189 -26.40 18.94 3.05
C GLN A 189 -25.85 19.46 4.40
N ARG A 190 -26.69 19.53 5.44
CA ARG A 190 -26.21 19.87 6.79
C ARG A 190 -25.22 18.85 7.34
N ILE A 191 -25.47 17.57 7.08
CA ILE A 191 -24.55 16.47 7.43
C ILE A 191 -23.20 16.66 6.71
N ARG A 192 -23.22 16.87 5.39
CA ARG A 192 -22.01 17.14 4.60
C ARG A 192 -21.26 18.35 5.13
N GLN A 193 -21.95 19.46 5.40
CA GLN A 193 -21.33 20.67 5.93
C GLN A 193 -20.67 20.42 7.28
N SER A 194 -21.35 19.71 8.19
CA SER A 194 -20.77 19.35 9.49
C SER A 194 -19.52 18.47 9.36
N ILE A 195 -19.39 17.66 8.30
CA ILE A 195 -18.18 16.88 8.03
C ILE A 195 -17.09 17.80 7.48
N LEU A 196 -17.43 18.67 6.51
CA LEU A 196 -16.48 19.61 5.90
C LEU A 196 -15.93 20.61 6.93
N ASP A 197 -16.74 21.10 7.87
CA ASP A 197 -16.31 22.03 8.92
C ASP A 197 -15.22 21.43 9.82
N ARG A 198 -15.15 20.10 9.87
CA ARG A 198 -14.19 19.34 10.69
C ARG A 198 -13.01 18.79 9.87
N ARG A 199 -12.92 19.10 8.58
CA ARG A 199 -11.84 18.60 7.71
C ARG A 199 -10.45 18.99 8.18
N GLY A 200 -10.32 20.13 8.86
CA GLY A 200 -9.05 20.58 9.46
C GLY A 200 -8.53 19.71 10.61
N GLU A 201 -9.30 18.71 11.07
CA GLU A 201 -8.87 17.76 12.11
C GLU A 201 -7.86 16.72 11.60
N VAL A 202 -7.63 16.61 10.29
CA VAL A 202 -6.62 15.70 9.71
C VAL A 202 -5.57 16.44 8.87
N PRO A 203 -4.33 15.92 8.76
CA PRO A 203 -3.28 16.52 7.92
C PRO A 203 -3.63 16.43 6.42
N VAL A 204 -3.55 17.51 5.64
CA VAL A 204 -3.83 17.47 4.18
C VAL A 204 -5.24 16.92 3.87
N PRO A 205 -6.31 17.62 4.31
CA PRO A 205 -7.67 17.16 4.09
C PRO A 205 -8.05 17.16 2.60
N VAL A 206 -8.96 16.26 2.23
CA VAL A 206 -9.60 16.25 0.91
C VAL A 206 -10.17 17.64 0.64
N ASP A 207 -9.85 18.20 -0.53
CA ASP A 207 -10.42 19.46 -0.98
C ASP A 207 -11.93 19.29 -1.10
N ASP A 208 -12.74 20.31 -0.77
CA ASP A 208 -14.18 20.21 -0.99
C ASP A 208 -14.39 20.03 -2.50
N PRO A 209 -14.86 18.84 -2.96
CA PRO A 209 -15.23 18.72 -4.34
C PRO A 209 -16.49 19.56 -4.46
N GLU A 210 -16.37 20.83 -4.89
CA GLU A 210 -17.50 21.71 -5.17
C GLU A 210 -18.38 21.03 -6.22
N LEU A 211 -19.28 20.19 -5.72
CA LEU A 211 -20.33 19.52 -6.47
C LEU A 211 -21.54 20.39 -6.26
N ASN A 212 -21.48 21.59 -6.82
CA ASN A 212 -22.61 22.50 -6.92
C ASN A 212 -23.53 21.99 -8.05
N ILE A 213 -24.08 20.79 -7.85
CA ILE A 213 -25.19 20.27 -8.64
C ILE A 213 -26.44 20.69 -7.89
N GLU A 214 -27.17 21.66 -8.45
CA GLU A 214 -28.42 22.15 -7.88
C GLU A 214 -29.39 20.97 -7.65
N GLY A 215 -29.90 20.83 -6.42
CA GLY A 215 -30.78 19.73 -6.04
C GLY A 215 -30.10 18.38 -5.79
N ALA A 216 -28.77 18.33 -5.64
CA ALA A 216 -28.06 17.12 -5.24
C ALA A 216 -26.95 17.37 -4.20
N VAL A 217 -26.54 16.32 -3.50
CA VAL A 217 -25.41 16.35 -2.56
C VAL A 217 -24.65 15.04 -2.62
N GLN A 218 -23.31 15.13 -2.70
CA GLN A 218 -22.45 13.97 -2.49
C GLN A 218 -22.01 13.90 -1.03
N VAL A 219 -22.31 12.79 -0.38
CA VAL A 219 -21.87 12.49 0.99
C VAL A 219 -21.79 10.98 1.17
N PHE A 220 -20.85 10.51 1.98
CA PHE A 220 -20.62 9.06 2.23
C PHE A 220 -20.29 8.25 0.97
N GLY A 221 -19.63 8.87 -0.01
CA GLY A 221 -19.34 8.22 -1.29
C GLY A 221 -20.59 7.91 -2.12
N ARG A 222 -21.73 8.59 -1.87
CA ARG A 222 -22.98 8.47 -2.64
C ARG A 222 -23.49 9.84 -3.06
N ILE A 223 -24.22 9.88 -4.17
CA ILE A 223 -24.99 11.05 -4.58
C ILE A 223 -26.44 10.86 -4.13
N PHE A 224 -26.98 11.86 -3.46
CA PHE A 224 -28.40 11.96 -3.15
C PHE A 224 -28.99 13.13 -3.92
N HIS A 225 -30.18 12.98 -4.49
CA HIS A 225 -30.79 14.02 -5.32
C HIS A 225 -32.31 14.08 -5.18
N VAL A 226 -32.88 15.27 -5.41
CA VAL A 226 -34.32 15.40 -5.64
C VAL A 226 -34.69 15.03 -7.09
N PRO A 227 -35.95 14.64 -7.37
CA PRO A 227 -36.37 14.23 -8.72
C PRO A 227 -36.04 15.23 -9.83
N ASP A 228 -36.09 16.53 -9.55
CA ASP A 228 -35.91 17.59 -10.56
C ASP A 228 -34.44 17.81 -10.96
N ALA A 229 -33.47 17.27 -10.20
CA ALA A 229 -32.04 17.42 -10.46
C ALA A 229 -31.44 16.34 -11.40
N THR A 230 -32.28 15.42 -11.89
CA THR A 230 -31.84 14.16 -12.53
C THR A 230 -30.92 14.37 -13.74
N GLU A 231 -31.18 15.34 -14.63
CA GLU A 231 -30.36 15.54 -15.84
C GLU A 231 -28.91 15.95 -15.52
N ALA A 232 -28.72 16.84 -14.54
CA ALA A 232 -27.39 17.29 -14.13
C ALA A 232 -26.63 16.17 -13.39
N VAL A 233 -27.34 15.40 -12.56
CA VAL A 233 -26.81 14.23 -11.86
C VAL A 233 -26.39 13.14 -12.86
N ASP A 234 -27.19 12.86 -13.89
CA ASP A 234 -26.89 11.83 -14.89
C ASP A 234 -25.66 12.17 -15.73
N LYS A 235 -25.48 13.43 -16.13
CA LYS A 235 -24.26 13.89 -16.83
C LYS A 235 -23.01 13.68 -15.96
N TYR A 236 -23.12 13.99 -14.67
CA TYR A 236 -22.02 13.81 -13.73
C TYR A 236 -21.71 12.33 -13.46
N LEU A 237 -22.74 11.51 -13.19
CA LEU A 237 -22.61 10.07 -13.00
C LEU A 237 -22.04 9.38 -14.24
N THR A 238 -22.40 9.83 -15.45
CA THR A 238 -21.84 9.31 -16.70
C THR A 238 -20.34 9.61 -16.80
N SER A 239 -19.93 10.84 -16.47
CA SER A 239 -18.51 11.22 -16.42
C SER A 239 -17.72 10.38 -15.41
N ILE A 240 -18.27 10.17 -14.21
CA ILE A 240 -17.70 9.27 -13.19
C ILE A 240 -17.64 7.83 -13.69
N THR A 241 -18.74 7.31 -14.21
CA THR A 241 -18.86 5.91 -14.63
C THR A 241 -17.85 5.62 -15.72
N ASN A 242 -17.65 6.56 -16.65
CA ASN A 242 -16.61 6.43 -17.68
C ASN A 242 -15.20 6.39 -17.06
N ARG A 243 -14.90 7.22 -16.06
CA ARG A 243 -13.60 7.18 -15.34
C ARG A 243 -13.42 5.87 -14.56
N ILE A 244 -14.45 5.42 -13.84
CA ILE A 244 -14.44 4.16 -13.08
C ILE A 244 -14.36 2.97 -14.04
N GLN A 245 -15.09 2.94 -15.15
CA GLN A 245 -15.04 1.86 -16.12
C GLN A 245 -13.70 1.84 -16.84
N GLN A 246 -13.10 2.98 -17.17
CA GLN A 246 -11.74 3.01 -17.70
C GLN A 246 -10.74 2.41 -16.69
N HIS A 247 -10.90 2.70 -15.40
CA HIS A 247 -10.08 2.11 -14.34
C HIS A 247 -10.36 0.60 -14.13
N LYS A 248 -11.63 0.19 -14.05
CA LYS A 248 -12.05 -1.21 -13.88
C LYS A 248 -11.76 -2.06 -15.12
N ALA A 249 -11.79 -1.52 -16.33
CA ALA A 249 -11.39 -2.27 -17.53
C ALA A 249 -9.90 -2.67 -17.52
N SER A 250 -9.10 -2.10 -16.61
CA SER A 250 -7.70 -2.49 -16.37
C SER A 250 -7.52 -3.54 -15.26
N LYS A 251 -8.58 -3.98 -14.57
CA LYS A 251 -8.49 -4.91 -13.42
C LYS A 251 -9.67 -5.89 -13.39
N GLY A 252 -9.41 -7.13 -13.01
CA GLY A 252 -10.43 -8.17 -12.86
C GLY A 252 -11.55 -7.79 -11.88
N THR A 253 -12.64 -8.57 -11.89
CA THR A 253 -13.83 -8.34 -11.06
C THR A 253 -13.63 -8.75 -9.59
N THR A 254 -13.86 -7.82 -8.65
CA THR A 254 -14.00 -8.07 -7.21
C THR A 254 -15.23 -7.32 -6.62
N THR A 255 -15.71 -7.77 -5.44
CA THR A 255 -16.97 -7.38 -4.78
C THR A 255 -16.82 -6.94 -3.29
N THR A 256 -17.01 -5.62 -3.03
CA THR A 256 -17.60 -4.74 -1.96
C THR A 256 -17.64 -5.15 -0.47
N LYS A 257 -17.74 -4.31 0.62
CA LYS A 257 -17.78 -2.84 0.98
C LYS A 257 -17.90 -2.64 2.53
N ALA A 258 -17.36 -1.56 3.15
CA ALA A 258 -17.81 -0.97 4.46
C ALA A 258 -17.26 0.47 4.70
N ASN A 259 -18.02 1.40 5.35
CA ASN A 259 -17.58 2.76 5.79
C ASN A 259 -18.44 3.34 6.95
N SER A 260 -17.86 4.04 7.94
CA SER A 260 -18.51 4.45 9.22
C SER A 260 -18.63 5.98 9.48
N LEU A 261 -19.45 6.38 10.48
CA LEU A 261 -19.66 7.78 10.91
C LEU A 261 -20.25 7.98 12.31
N ARG A 262 -19.89 9.11 12.94
CA ARG A 262 -20.56 9.67 14.12
C ARG A 262 -21.58 10.76 13.76
N LEU A 263 -22.82 10.35 13.50
CA LEU A 263 -24.04 11.17 13.50
C LEU A 263 -25.09 10.47 14.35
N LYS A 264 -26.16 11.14 14.76
CA LYS A 264 -27.28 10.45 15.44
C LYS A 264 -27.84 9.40 14.48
N LEU A 265 -27.56 8.11 14.73
CA LEU A 265 -28.02 7.00 13.91
C LEU A 265 -29.55 7.03 13.72
N SER A 266 -30.27 7.52 14.73
CA SER A 266 -31.71 7.75 14.69
C SER A 266 -32.17 8.64 13.53
N GLN A 267 -31.37 9.63 13.12
CA GLN A 267 -31.69 10.48 11.96
C GLN A 267 -31.53 9.74 10.63
N LEU A 268 -30.45 8.98 10.46
CA LEU A 268 -30.23 8.17 9.24
C LEU A 268 -31.23 7.01 9.14
N ARG A 269 -31.60 6.41 10.28
CA ARG A 269 -32.67 5.41 10.40
C ARG A 269 -34.01 5.96 9.92
N ALA A 270 -34.41 7.13 10.42
CA ALA A 270 -35.63 7.81 9.99
C ALA A 270 -35.60 8.13 8.48
N MET A 271 -34.46 8.60 7.95
CA MET A 271 -34.31 8.87 6.52
C MET A 271 -34.39 7.60 5.65
N ALA A 272 -33.83 6.49 6.13
CA ALA A 272 -33.82 5.21 5.43
C ALA A 272 -35.12 4.40 5.62
N GLY A 273 -36.05 4.86 6.47
CA GLY A 273 -37.25 4.11 6.84
C GLY A 273 -36.96 2.84 7.64
N VAL A 274 -35.83 2.81 8.38
CA VAL A 274 -35.40 1.67 9.20
C VAL A 274 -35.80 1.95 10.65
N GLU A 275 -36.52 1.02 11.29
CA GLU A 275 -36.85 1.12 12.72
C GLU A 275 -35.59 1.09 13.59
N ASP A 276 -35.64 1.77 14.73
CA ASP A 276 -34.53 1.76 15.69
C ASP A 276 -34.50 0.42 16.43
N ASP A 277 -33.53 -0.41 16.05
CA ASP A 277 -33.28 -1.72 16.65
C ASP A 277 -32.36 -1.66 17.89
N GLY A 278 -31.96 -0.44 18.29
CA GLY A 278 -31.08 -0.21 19.44
C GLY A 278 -29.62 -0.59 19.21
N THR A 279 -29.23 -0.98 17.98
CA THR A 279 -27.83 -1.30 17.65
C THR A 279 -27.04 -0.03 17.33
N ASP A 280 -25.70 -0.11 17.43
CA ASP A 280 -24.81 0.99 17.01
C ASP A 280 -24.44 0.94 15.52
N THR A 281 -25.14 0.12 14.74
CA THR A 281 -24.89 -0.09 13.30
C THR A 281 -26.14 0.16 12.45
N LEU A 282 -25.96 0.63 11.22
CA LEU A 282 -27.05 0.82 10.25
C LEU A 282 -26.59 0.41 8.86
N SER A 283 -27.32 -0.49 8.20
CA SER A 283 -27.15 -0.72 6.76
C SER A 283 -28.22 0.03 5.99
N ALA A 284 -27.83 1.10 5.30
CA ALA A 284 -28.73 1.94 4.51
C ALA A 284 -28.00 2.50 3.28
N PHE A 285 -28.72 2.76 2.19
CA PHE A 285 -28.15 3.34 0.96
C PHE A 285 -26.99 2.51 0.36
N GLY A 286 -26.96 1.21 0.65
CA GLY A 286 -25.86 0.32 0.29
C GLY A 286 -24.52 0.71 0.94
N ILE A 287 -24.58 1.22 2.18
CA ILE A 287 -23.46 1.53 3.07
C ILE A 287 -23.78 0.96 4.45
N ARG A 288 -22.78 0.44 5.15
CA ARG A 288 -22.89 0.01 6.56
C ARG A 288 -22.23 1.04 7.48
N PHE A 289 -23.03 1.85 8.15
CA PHE A 289 -22.62 2.83 9.13
C PHE A 289 -22.41 2.18 10.52
N THR A 290 -21.44 2.69 11.28
CA THR A 290 -21.28 2.42 12.72
C THR A 290 -20.89 3.70 13.45
N VAL A 291 -21.29 3.83 14.72
CA VAL A 291 -20.89 4.96 15.58
C VAL A 291 -19.40 4.87 15.90
N THR A 292 -18.67 5.97 15.67
CA THR A 292 -17.23 6.12 15.98
C THR A 292 -17.00 7.29 16.95
N PRO A 293 -15.86 7.38 17.67
CA PRO A 293 -15.54 8.55 18.49
C PRO A 293 -15.30 9.85 17.68
N GLY A 294 -14.63 9.76 16.53
CA GLY A 294 -14.40 10.87 15.61
C GLY A 294 -15.40 10.92 14.45
N PRO A 295 -15.57 12.07 13.80
CA PRO A 295 -16.32 12.19 12.55
C PRO A 295 -15.52 11.50 11.43
N GLY A 296 -16.22 10.94 10.45
CA GLY A 296 -15.59 10.42 9.22
C GLY A 296 -14.52 9.33 9.42
N GLU A 297 -14.42 8.74 10.61
CA GLU A 297 -13.55 7.59 10.85
C GLU A 297 -14.01 6.40 10.02
N LEU A 298 -13.04 5.63 9.54
CA LEU A 298 -13.23 4.45 8.71
C LEU A 298 -12.96 3.19 9.52
N ARG A 299 -13.87 2.24 9.42
CA ARG A 299 -13.76 0.89 9.98
C ARG A 299 -13.76 -0.12 8.84
N TYR A 300 -12.84 -1.06 8.93
CA TYR A 300 -12.63 -2.11 7.95
C TYR A 300 -12.80 -3.45 8.63
N ASP A 301 -13.57 -4.33 8.00
CA ASP A 301 -13.66 -5.73 8.37
C ASP A 301 -12.82 -6.53 7.37
N MET A 302 -11.91 -7.37 7.86
CA MET A 302 -11.20 -8.34 7.00
C MET A 302 -12.14 -9.50 6.65
N ASP A 303 -12.05 -10.01 5.42
CA ASP A 303 -12.75 -11.26 5.09
C ASP A 303 -12.20 -12.40 5.96
N ALA A 304 -13.07 -13.04 6.73
CA ALA A 304 -12.65 -13.98 7.76
C ALA A 304 -12.04 -15.26 7.18
N GLN A 305 -12.43 -15.67 5.97
CA GLN A 305 -11.88 -16.85 5.31
C GLN A 305 -10.53 -16.52 4.69
N ASP A 306 -10.42 -15.38 4.01
CA ASP A 306 -9.15 -14.91 3.43
C ASP A 306 -8.09 -14.69 4.51
N LEU A 307 -8.46 -14.04 5.63
CA LEU A 307 -7.57 -13.91 6.78
C LEU A 307 -7.10 -15.28 7.29
N ARG A 308 -8.00 -16.24 7.49
CA ARG A 308 -7.59 -17.59 7.94
C ARG A 308 -6.66 -18.28 6.97
N ASP A 309 -6.93 -18.20 5.67
CA ASP A 309 -6.10 -18.84 4.66
C ASP A 309 -4.71 -18.19 4.59
N ILE A 310 -4.63 -16.85 4.68
CA ILE A 310 -3.36 -16.12 4.76
C ILE A 310 -2.58 -16.53 6.02
N LEU A 311 -3.21 -16.55 7.20
CA LEU A 311 -2.55 -16.95 8.45
C LEU A 311 -2.08 -18.41 8.41
N ARG A 312 -2.81 -19.30 7.73
CA ARG A 312 -2.38 -20.69 7.50
C ARG A 312 -1.10 -20.74 6.67
N GLU A 313 -0.99 -19.94 5.61
CA GLU A 313 0.21 -19.92 4.77
C GLU A 313 1.40 -19.24 5.46
N ILE A 314 1.16 -18.22 6.30
CA ILE A 314 2.19 -17.65 7.18
C ILE A 314 2.72 -18.74 8.12
N ARG A 315 1.83 -19.47 8.79
CA ARG A 315 2.22 -20.56 9.70
C ARG A 315 2.98 -21.67 8.99
N SER A 316 2.54 -22.06 7.80
CA SER A 316 3.22 -23.07 6.97
C SER A 316 4.59 -22.57 6.52
N GLY A 317 4.69 -21.29 6.14
CA GLY A 317 5.95 -20.61 5.83
C GLY A 317 6.94 -20.68 6.99
N ALA A 318 6.49 -20.38 8.21
CA ALA A 318 7.34 -20.41 9.41
C ALA A 318 7.86 -21.83 9.71
N GLN A 319 7.01 -22.85 9.52
CA GLN A 319 7.39 -24.27 9.66
C GLN A 319 8.37 -24.75 8.59
N CYS A 320 8.45 -24.06 7.45
CA CYS A 320 9.28 -24.43 6.30
C CYS A 320 10.46 -23.47 6.05
N SER A 321 10.68 -22.50 6.94
CA SER A 321 11.81 -21.56 6.86
C SER A 321 12.45 -21.33 8.23
N ASP A 322 13.68 -20.82 8.19
CA ASP A 322 14.46 -20.44 9.36
C ASP A 322 14.27 -18.96 9.74
N PHE A 323 13.76 -18.15 8.81
CA PHE A 323 13.33 -16.77 9.00
C PHE A 323 12.13 -16.48 8.09
N LEU A 324 11.04 -15.92 8.58
CA LEU A 324 9.87 -15.55 7.77
C LEU A 324 9.55 -14.06 7.82
N ALA A 325 9.47 -13.41 6.66
CA ALA A 325 8.90 -12.07 6.55
C ALA A 325 7.49 -12.10 5.96
N VAL A 326 6.64 -11.18 6.42
CA VAL A 326 5.32 -10.91 5.83
C VAL A 326 5.29 -9.47 5.37
N THR A 327 4.77 -9.26 4.16
CA THR A 327 4.60 -7.92 3.61
C THR A 327 3.22 -7.69 3.05
N VAL A 328 2.76 -6.46 3.15
CA VAL A 328 1.43 -6.06 2.67
C VAL A 328 1.46 -4.72 1.96
N HIS A 329 0.81 -4.71 0.79
CA HIS A 329 0.52 -3.52 0.04
C HIS A 329 -0.89 -3.02 0.39
N TRP A 330 -1.01 -1.80 0.90
CA TRP A 330 -2.31 -1.25 1.30
C TRP A 330 -2.41 0.25 1.03
N HIS A 331 -3.65 0.74 1.00
CA HIS A 331 -4.00 2.11 0.60
C HIS A 331 -5.02 2.76 1.53
N GLN A 332 -5.47 2.03 2.56
CA GLN A 332 -6.56 2.40 3.44
C GLN A 332 -6.15 3.53 4.39
N ASN A 333 -6.98 4.57 4.46
CA ASN A 333 -6.90 5.66 5.43
C ASN A 333 -7.81 5.38 6.64
N ARG A 334 -7.58 6.03 7.79
CA ARG A 334 -8.52 6.00 8.92
C ARG A 334 -9.63 7.03 8.82
N SER A 335 -9.52 8.02 7.93
CA SER A 335 -10.50 9.09 7.80
C SER A 335 -10.95 9.31 6.34
N LEU A 336 -12.26 9.52 6.15
CA LEU A 336 -12.93 9.79 4.87
C LEU A 336 -12.53 11.12 4.23
N PHE A 337 -12.08 12.08 5.03
CA PHE A 337 -11.70 13.42 4.56
C PHE A 337 -10.19 13.63 4.55
N GLN A 338 -9.43 12.53 4.64
CA GLN A 338 -7.99 12.51 4.48
C GLN A 338 -7.65 12.19 3.02
N HIS A 339 -6.84 13.03 2.36
CA HIS A 339 -6.33 12.67 1.04
C HIS A 339 -5.60 11.33 1.11
N TYR A 340 -5.78 10.52 0.07
CA TYR A 340 -5.07 9.25 -0.13
C TYR A 340 -3.60 9.37 0.24
N SER A 341 -3.06 8.36 0.93
CA SER A 341 -1.65 8.27 1.34
C SER A 341 -1.18 9.21 2.46
N PHE A 342 -1.98 10.14 2.95
CA PHE A 342 -1.51 11.13 3.95
C PHE A 342 -1.88 10.80 5.41
N ASP A 343 -2.46 9.63 5.68
CA ASP A 343 -2.63 9.14 7.06
C ASP A 343 -1.42 8.32 7.52
N HIS A 344 -0.63 8.88 8.42
CA HIS A 344 0.61 8.28 8.92
C HIS A 344 0.42 7.22 10.00
N TYR A 345 -0.82 6.98 10.42
CA TYR A 345 -1.15 6.00 11.44
C TYR A 345 -1.97 4.86 10.82
N PRO A 346 -1.72 3.61 11.21
CA PRO A 346 -2.46 2.48 10.68
C PRO A 346 -3.88 2.41 11.25
N SER A 347 -4.83 1.96 10.44
CA SER A 347 -6.18 1.61 10.90
C SER A 347 -6.18 0.33 11.71
N ASP A 348 -7.18 0.12 12.56
CA ASP A 348 -7.25 -1.00 13.51
C ASP A 348 -6.99 -2.37 12.84
N TYR A 349 -7.60 -2.64 11.68
CA TYR A 349 -7.38 -3.91 10.96
C TYR A 349 -5.91 -4.13 10.52
N GLN A 350 -5.16 -3.05 10.25
CA GLN A 350 -3.75 -3.13 9.84
C GLN A 350 -2.88 -3.56 11.02
N ILE A 351 -3.20 -3.08 12.23
CA ILE A 351 -2.57 -3.49 13.49
C ILE A 351 -2.94 -4.95 13.80
N GLU A 352 -4.24 -5.28 13.75
CA GLU A 352 -4.75 -6.63 14.00
C GLU A 352 -4.11 -7.66 13.06
N PHE A 353 -4.02 -7.34 11.76
CA PHE A 353 -3.38 -8.22 10.79
C PHE A 353 -1.88 -8.38 11.04
N ALA A 354 -1.16 -7.30 11.33
CA ALA A 354 0.27 -7.36 11.61
C ALA A 354 0.57 -8.20 12.86
N HIS A 355 -0.21 -8.03 13.94
CA HIS A 355 -0.10 -8.86 15.14
C HIS A 355 -0.44 -10.33 14.86
N ALA A 356 -1.52 -10.59 14.11
CA ALA A 356 -1.91 -11.95 13.74
C ALA A 356 -0.84 -12.65 12.87
N ALA A 357 -0.16 -11.91 11.99
CA ALA A 357 0.95 -12.43 11.19
C ALA A 357 2.15 -12.82 12.08
N ILE A 358 2.57 -11.96 13.02
CA ILE A 358 3.63 -12.28 13.98
C ILE A 358 3.24 -13.48 14.84
N ASP A 359 1.99 -13.51 15.34
CA ASP A 359 1.47 -14.62 16.15
C ASP A 359 1.38 -15.95 15.39
N SER A 360 1.35 -15.88 14.06
CA SER A 360 1.36 -17.05 13.19
C SER A 360 2.77 -17.51 12.80
N GLY A 361 3.82 -16.81 13.23
CA GLY A 361 5.23 -17.22 13.06
C GLY A 361 6.06 -16.31 12.16
N ALA A 362 5.59 -15.10 11.82
CA ALA A 362 6.41 -14.12 11.13
C ALA A 362 7.47 -13.52 12.07
N ASP A 363 8.70 -13.37 11.57
CA ASP A 363 9.83 -12.76 12.28
C ASP A 363 10.00 -11.26 11.98
N LEU A 364 9.41 -10.82 10.87
CA LEU A 364 9.40 -9.44 10.39
C LEU A 364 8.09 -9.15 9.66
N PHE A 365 7.49 -7.99 9.95
CA PHE A 365 6.37 -7.46 9.19
C PHE A 365 6.71 -6.09 8.61
N PHE A 366 6.41 -5.86 7.33
CA PHE A 366 6.58 -4.54 6.72
C PHE A 366 5.54 -4.24 5.65
N ALA A 367 5.03 -3.02 5.65
CA ALA A 367 4.00 -2.58 4.72
C ALA A 367 4.43 -1.39 3.86
N HIS A 368 3.72 -1.21 2.76
CA HIS A 368 3.98 -0.19 1.73
C HIS A 368 2.69 0.08 0.92
N GLY A 369 2.76 0.78 -0.21
CA GLY A 369 1.59 1.16 -1.02
C GLY A 369 0.97 2.51 -0.66
N VAL A 370 0.87 2.86 0.62
CA VAL A 370 0.41 4.21 1.03
C VAL A 370 1.40 5.31 0.64
N HIS A 371 2.52 5.03 -0.05
CA HIS A 371 3.47 6.02 -0.57
C HIS A 371 3.92 7.07 0.45
N THR A 372 3.80 6.84 1.75
CA THR A 372 4.28 7.69 2.82
C THR A 372 4.75 6.82 3.98
N LEU A 373 5.47 7.45 4.91
CA LEU A 373 5.97 6.79 6.10
C LEU A 373 4.85 6.61 7.13
N LYS A 374 4.86 5.46 7.82
CA LYS A 374 4.07 5.21 9.03
C LYS A 374 4.97 4.79 10.19
N GLY A 375 4.39 4.69 11.38
CA GLY A 375 5.09 4.30 12.61
C GLY A 375 5.71 2.90 12.59
N VAL A 376 6.60 2.68 13.55
CA VAL A 376 7.26 1.41 13.85
C VAL A 376 6.76 0.88 15.18
N GLU A 377 6.63 -0.44 15.28
CA GLU A 377 6.28 -1.15 16.51
C GLU A 377 7.23 -2.33 16.75
N ILE A 378 7.57 -2.58 18.02
CA ILE A 378 8.20 -3.83 18.45
C ILE A 378 7.14 -4.67 19.17
N TYR A 379 6.61 -5.68 18.50
CA TYR A 379 5.55 -6.56 19.02
C TYR A 379 6.13 -7.95 19.29
N LYS A 380 6.06 -8.42 20.55
CA LYS A 380 6.63 -9.72 20.99
C LYS A 380 8.10 -9.94 20.57
N GLY A 381 8.90 -8.86 20.60
CA GLY A 381 10.31 -8.89 20.21
C GLY A 381 10.54 -9.00 18.70
N LYS A 382 9.52 -8.74 17.87
CA LYS A 382 9.59 -8.71 16.40
C LYS A 382 9.25 -7.31 15.89
N ALA A 383 9.90 -6.90 14.81
CA ALA A 383 9.71 -5.58 14.23
C ALA A 383 8.51 -5.55 13.27
N ILE A 384 7.70 -4.49 13.39
CA ILE A 384 6.59 -4.17 12.50
C ILE A 384 6.81 -2.77 11.94
N PHE A 385 6.85 -2.66 10.61
CA PHE A 385 6.90 -1.38 9.90
C PHE A 385 5.58 -1.14 9.16
N TYR A 386 4.75 -0.20 9.61
CA TYR A 386 3.40 0.01 9.05
C TYR A 386 3.37 0.74 7.69
N GLY A 387 4.51 1.25 7.21
CA GLY A 387 4.59 1.97 5.94
C GLY A 387 6.00 2.46 5.66
N LEU A 388 6.67 1.84 4.68
CA LEU A 388 8.03 2.20 4.23
C LEU A 388 8.06 3.24 3.11
N SER A 389 6.89 3.74 2.66
CA SER A 389 6.73 4.63 1.50
C SER A 389 7.22 3.97 0.19
N ASN A 390 7.53 4.80 -0.81
CA ASN A 390 8.30 4.42 -1.98
C ASN A 390 9.78 4.27 -1.62
N TYR A 391 10.50 3.34 -2.26
CA TYR A 391 11.97 3.37 -2.25
C TYR A 391 12.53 4.04 -3.51
N ILE A 392 11.91 3.83 -4.66
CA ILE A 392 12.24 4.48 -5.93
C ILE A 392 10.94 4.92 -6.59
N PHE A 393 10.85 6.18 -7.02
CA PHE A 393 9.63 6.76 -7.59
C PHE A 393 9.87 7.56 -8.87
N HIS A 394 10.17 6.88 -9.98
CA HIS A 394 10.49 7.52 -11.27
C HIS A 394 9.25 7.96 -12.06
N ASN A 395 8.29 8.63 -11.42
CA ASN A 395 7.02 9.03 -12.03
C ASN A 395 7.15 9.96 -13.24
N GLN A 396 8.21 10.74 -13.30
CA GLN A 396 8.56 11.59 -14.44
C GLN A 396 8.87 10.77 -15.71
N LEU A 397 9.31 9.51 -15.56
CA LEU A 397 9.63 8.62 -16.67
C LEU A 397 8.46 7.72 -17.10
N PHE A 398 7.31 7.79 -16.43
CA PHE A 398 6.14 7.00 -16.78
C PHE A 398 5.63 7.38 -18.19
N ARG A 399 5.21 6.38 -18.96
CA ARG A 399 4.59 6.61 -20.28
C ARG A 399 3.08 6.67 -20.14
N SER A 400 2.60 7.68 -19.40
CA SER A 400 1.19 7.82 -18.95
C SER A 400 0.16 7.85 -20.08
N TRP A 401 0.56 8.20 -21.31
CA TRP A 401 -0.32 8.12 -22.49
C TRP A 401 -0.72 6.68 -22.83
N ARG A 402 0.03 5.66 -22.39
CA ARG A 402 -0.32 4.24 -22.59
C ARG A 402 -1.62 3.85 -21.89
N ASP A 403 -1.97 4.51 -20.79
CA ASP A 403 -3.23 4.30 -20.07
C ASP A 403 -4.46 4.69 -20.92
N HIS A 404 -4.25 5.52 -21.93
CA HIS A 404 -5.26 5.98 -22.89
C HIS A 404 -5.17 5.24 -24.23
N GLY A 405 -4.23 4.28 -24.37
CA GLY A 405 -4.00 3.51 -25.60
C GLY A 405 -3.33 4.28 -26.75
N HIS A 406 -3.25 5.61 -26.68
CA HIS A 406 -2.62 6.44 -27.70
C HIS A 406 -2.03 7.72 -27.09
N ARG A 407 -1.09 8.31 -27.82
CA ARG A 407 -0.52 9.62 -27.50
C ARG A 407 -1.14 10.65 -28.43
N GLU A 408 -1.76 11.67 -27.86
CA GLU A 408 -2.24 12.82 -28.63
C GLU A 408 -1.08 13.49 -29.38
N PRO A 409 -1.27 13.92 -30.64
CA PRO A 409 -0.28 14.71 -31.35
C PRO A 409 0.10 15.96 -30.55
N THR A 410 1.39 16.30 -30.55
CA THR A 410 1.84 17.55 -29.96
C THR A 410 1.16 18.73 -30.67
N SER A 411 0.56 19.63 -29.89
CA SER A 411 -0.06 20.86 -30.42
C SER A 411 0.93 21.66 -31.28
N LEU A 412 0.44 22.21 -32.39
CA LEU A 412 1.21 23.17 -33.20
C LEU A 412 1.33 24.54 -32.52
N ASP A 413 0.40 24.84 -31.61
CA ASP A 413 0.35 26.06 -30.82
C ASP A 413 0.92 25.84 -29.42
N GLY A 414 1.59 26.86 -28.88
CA GLY A 414 2.13 26.85 -27.52
C GLY A 414 3.51 26.20 -27.38
N PRO A 415 4.02 26.07 -26.14
CA PRO A 415 5.33 25.50 -25.90
C PRO A 415 5.34 23.98 -26.10
N ILE A 416 6.45 23.45 -26.64
CA ILE A 416 6.70 22.00 -26.67
C ILE A 416 6.96 21.53 -25.24
N MET A 417 6.16 20.58 -24.76
CA MET A 417 6.27 20.00 -23.43
C MET A 417 6.71 18.54 -23.53
N GLY A 418 7.74 18.16 -22.78
CA GLY A 418 8.20 16.78 -22.67
C GLY A 418 7.28 15.93 -21.78
N ASP A 419 7.40 14.61 -21.90
CA ASP A 419 6.64 13.67 -21.04
C ASP A 419 6.97 13.89 -19.55
N SER A 420 8.20 14.27 -19.22
CA SER A 420 8.62 14.57 -17.84
C SER A 420 7.82 15.72 -17.25
N GLU A 421 7.78 16.86 -17.96
CA GLU A 421 7.03 18.06 -17.54
C GLU A 421 5.51 17.79 -17.47
N PHE A 422 4.99 16.99 -18.41
CA PHE A 422 3.59 16.56 -18.37
C PHE A 422 3.30 15.68 -17.15
N ASN A 423 4.18 14.73 -16.86
CA ASN A 423 4.05 13.84 -15.70
C ASN A 423 4.18 14.58 -14.37
N GLU A 424 5.02 15.60 -14.29
CA GLU A 424 5.12 16.46 -13.10
C GLU A 424 3.77 17.12 -12.79
N ARG A 425 3.05 17.59 -13.81
CA ARG A 425 1.70 18.14 -13.66
C ARG A 425 0.67 17.06 -13.35
N ARG A 426 0.70 15.94 -14.07
CA ARG A 426 -0.26 14.82 -13.92
C ARG A 426 -0.18 14.19 -12.52
N TRP A 427 1.03 14.05 -11.98
CA TRP A 427 1.30 13.38 -10.72
C TRP A 427 1.65 14.35 -9.59
N GLN A 428 1.39 15.66 -9.76
CA GLN A 428 1.72 16.70 -8.78
C GLN A 428 1.17 16.37 -7.37
N TRP A 429 0.02 15.72 -7.30
CA TRP A 429 -0.62 15.32 -6.04
C TRP A 429 0.15 14.24 -5.28
N LEU A 430 0.98 13.43 -5.95
CA LEU A 430 1.94 12.49 -5.36
C LEU A 430 3.35 13.09 -5.18
N GLN A 431 3.56 14.34 -5.58
CA GLN A 431 4.85 15.04 -5.40
C GLN A 431 4.83 15.93 -4.15
N ARG A 432 4.20 15.44 -3.07
CA ARG A 432 4.18 16.12 -1.77
C ARG A 432 5.38 15.69 -0.94
N LYS A 433 5.71 16.47 0.09
CA LYS A 433 6.83 16.21 1.00
C LYS A 433 6.85 14.75 1.46
N GLN A 434 5.69 14.28 1.94
CA GLN A 434 5.51 12.96 2.53
C GLN A 434 5.76 11.82 1.54
N ASN A 435 5.45 12.01 0.25
CA ASN A 435 5.64 11.00 -0.78
C ASN A 435 7.05 10.89 -1.33
N MET A 436 7.82 11.97 -1.17
CA MET A 436 9.22 12.05 -1.59
C MET A 436 10.19 11.65 -0.47
N GLN A 437 9.68 11.05 0.60
CA GLN A 437 10.43 10.42 1.68
C GLN A 437 10.43 8.90 1.47
N ALA A 438 11.58 8.28 1.67
CA ALA A 438 11.75 6.83 1.65
C ALA A 438 12.42 6.36 2.94
N LEU A 439 12.16 5.11 3.34
CA LEU A 439 12.81 4.49 4.48
C LEU A 439 13.37 3.13 4.11
N LEU A 440 14.66 2.96 4.35
CA LEU A 440 15.33 1.67 4.34
C LEU A 440 15.48 1.20 5.78
N THR A 441 14.94 0.03 6.10
CA THR A 441 15.06 -0.55 7.44
C THR A 441 16.13 -1.62 7.43
N ARG A 442 16.88 -1.73 8.52
CA ARG A 442 17.84 -2.80 8.75
C ARG A 442 17.55 -3.43 10.10
N THR A 443 17.20 -4.71 10.11
CA THR A 443 16.99 -5.50 11.32
C THR A 443 18.09 -6.53 11.45
N CYS A 444 18.73 -6.60 12.62
CA CYS A 444 19.73 -7.59 12.96
C CYS A 444 19.13 -8.60 13.93
N TYR A 445 19.51 -9.86 13.75
CA TYR A 445 19.12 -10.94 14.63
C TYR A 445 20.36 -11.68 15.12
N HIS A 446 20.33 -12.12 16.36
CA HIS A 446 21.34 -12.96 17.00
C HIS A 446 20.66 -14.05 17.82
N ASP A 447 21.10 -15.31 17.70
CA ASP A 447 20.48 -16.47 18.36
C ASP A 447 18.95 -16.59 18.11
N GLY A 448 18.49 -16.20 16.91
CA GLY A 448 17.07 -16.21 16.53
C GLY A 448 16.21 -15.11 17.17
N LYS A 449 16.82 -14.09 17.77
CA LYS A 449 16.13 -12.96 18.41
C LYS A 449 16.51 -11.66 17.73
N LEU A 450 15.57 -10.72 17.68
CA LEU A 450 15.84 -9.37 17.20
C LEU A 450 16.81 -8.69 18.17
N ASP A 451 17.92 -8.19 17.62
CA ASP A 451 19.03 -7.59 18.37
C ASP A 451 19.15 -6.08 18.11
N GLU A 452 18.87 -5.64 16.88
CA GLU A 452 18.97 -4.22 16.51
C GLU A 452 17.98 -3.88 15.40
N VAL A 453 17.42 -2.67 15.45
CA VAL A 453 16.66 -2.08 14.33
C VAL A 453 17.20 -0.68 14.03
N ARG A 454 17.66 -0.48 12.80
CA ARG A 454 18.11 0.81 12.28
C ARG A 454 17.24 1.30 11.12
N LEU A 455 17.03 2.60 11.09
CA LEU A 455 16.16 3.31 10.15
C LEU A 455 17.01 4.31 9.36
N TYR A 456 17.13 4.08 8.06
CA TYR A 456 17.92 4.91 7.14
C TYR A 456 16.98 5.70 6.23
N PRO A 457 16.80 7.02 6.48
CA PRO A 457 15.97 7.85 5.61
C PRO A 457 16.65 8.02 4.24
N ALA A 458 15.84 8.12 3.19
CA ALA A 458 16.27 8.43 1.84
C ALA A 458 15.42 9.54 1.21
N ASP A 459 16.08 10.49 0.56
CA ASP A 459 15.46 11.63 -0.11
C ASP A 459 15.23 11.33 -1.59
N LEU A 460 13.96 11.30 -2.01
CA LEU A 460 13.55 11.04 -3.39
C LEU A 460 13.43 12.31 -4.25
N GLY A 461 13.58 13.52 -3.70
CA GLY A 461 13.35 14.75 -4.46
C GLY A 461 13.00 15.99 -3.65
N LEU A 462 13.12 15.94 -2.33
CA LEU A 462 12.90 17.07 -1.42
C LEU A 462 14.01 18.11 -1.54
N THR A 463 15.25 17.64 -1.69
CA THR A 463 16.36 18.50 -2.05
C THR A 463 16.30 18.81 -3.55
N PRO A 464 16.34 20.10 -3.96
CA PRO A 464 16.30 20.48 -5.37
C PRO A 464 17.36 19.75 -6.19
N ARG A 465 16.91 19.14 -7.29
CA ARG A 465 17.74 18.31 -8.17
C ARG A 465 17.18 18.31 -9.60
N VAL A 466 18.01 17.91 -10.55
CA VAL A 466 17.59 17.78 -11.96
C VAL A 466 16.71 16.54 -12.17
N GLY A 467 15.90 16.53 -13.23
CA GLY A 467 14.91 15.46 -13.49
C GLY A 467 15.49 14.04 -13.61
N THR A 468 16.77 13.89 -13.95
CA THR A 468 17.47 12.59 -13.97
C THR A 468 17.78 12.02 -12.59
N GLU A 469 17.59 12.80 -11.53
CA GLU A 469 17.75 12.38 -10.13
C GLU A 469 16.41 12.38 -9.35
N TRP A 470 15.34 12.80 -10.01
CA TRP A 470 14.00 12.82 -9.43
C TRP A 470 13.51 11.39 -9.18
N GLY A 471 13.01 11.14 -7.96
CA GLY A 471 12.55 9.82 -7.54
C GLY A 471 13.67 8.82 -7.25
N THR A 472 14.94 9.19 -7.43
CA THR A 472 16.09 8.33 -7.12
C THR A 472 16.50 8.52 -5.66
N PRO A 473 16.58 7.44 -4.84
CA PRO A 473 16.95 7.53 -3.44
C PRO A 473 18.40 7.97 -3.26
N LYS A 474 18.58 9.03 -2.48
CA LYS A 474 19.88 9.50 -2.01
C LYS A 474 19.84 9.62 -0.49
N ARG A 475 20.95 9.34 0.17
CA ARG A 475 21.13 9.72 1.58
C ARG A 475 20.83 11.23 1.74
N PRO A 476 19.93 11.62 2.65
CA PRO A 476 19.55 13.02 2.86
C PRO A 476 20.66 13.82 3.55
N THR A 477 20.53 15.15 3.54
CA THR A 477 21.32 16.00 4.43
C THR A 477 21.00 15.68 5.90
N PRO A 478 21.92 15.95 6.85
CA PRO A 478 21.67 15.68 8.27
C PRO A 478 20.39 16.34 8.82
N GLU A 479 20.07 17.54 8.35
CA GLU A 479 18.86 18.28 8.74
C GLU A 479 17.59 17.58 8.25
N LEU A 480 17.59 17.18 6.96
CA LEU A 480 16.45 16.49 6.37
C LEU A 480 16.28 15.09 6.98
N ALA A 481 17.38 14.37 7.22
CA ALA A 481 17.40 13.08 7.91
C ALA A 481 16.72 13.20 9.28
N ARG A 482 17.10 14.23 10.06
CA ARG A 482 16.52 14.50 11.38
C ARG A 482 15.02 14.76 11.30
N THR A 483 14.57 15.58 10.35
CA THR A 483 13.13 15.85 10.18
C THR A 483 12.36 14.59 9.82
N MET A 484 12.86 13.78 8.87
CA MET A 484 12.22 12.53 8.46
C MET A 484 12.13 11.53 9.63
N LEU A 485 13.19 11.41 10.42
CA LEU A 485 13.22 10.51 11.57
C LEU A 485 12.38 11.02 12.74
N GLN A 486 12.23 12.34 12.90
CA GLN A 486 11.28 12.93 13.85
C GLN A 486 9.83 12.62 13.48
N ASP A 487 9.50 12.62 12.18
CA ASP A 487 8.18 12.16 11.71
C ASP A 487 7.96 10.69 12.14
N ILE A 488 8.95 9.80 11.99
CA ILE A 488 8.87 8.41 12.46
C ILE A 488 8.71 8.30 13.98
N VAL A 489 9.46 9.09 14.77
CA VAL A 489 9.32 9.14 16.24
C VAL A 489 7.88 9.47 16.60
N GLU A 490 7.28 10.48 15.97
CA GLU A 490 5.89 10.87 16.21
C GLU A 490 4.91 9.76 15.85
N PHE A 491 5.07 9.14 14.68
CA PHE A 491 4.16 8.10 14.21
C PHE A 491 4.25 6.80 15.01
N SER A 492 5.37 6.59 15.73
CA SER A 492 5.62 5.39 16.53
C SER A 492 5.12 5.51 17.98
N LYS A 493 4.77 6.71 18.45
CA LYS A 493 4.26 6.96 19.82
C LYS A 493 3.07 6.08 20.23
N PRO A 494 2.06 5.81 19.38
CA PRO A 494 0.92 4.98 19.78
C PRO A 494 1.30 3.54 20.16
N PHE A 495 2.46 3.06 19.68
CA PHE A 495 2.97 1.72 19.94
C PHE A 495 3.98 1.69 21.10
N GLY A 496 4.20 2.82 21.79
CA GLY A 496 5.20 2.94 22.85
C GLY A 496 6.64 2.73 22.39
N THR A 497 6.90 2.84 21.09
CA THR A 497 8.23 2.58 20.51
C THR A 497 9.08 3.84 20.54
N GLU A 498 10.25 3.76 21.17
CA GLU A 498 11.22 4.85 21.24
C GLU A 498 12.28 4.71 20.13
N VAL A 499 12.60 5.82 19.47
CA VAL A 499 13.62 5.87 18.41
C VAL A 499 14.62 6.98 18.72
N ASP A 500 15.87 6.60 18.93
CA ASP A 500 16.99 7.53 19.07
C ASP A 500 17.51 7.95 17.69
N ILE A 501 17.84 9.23 17.51
CA ILE A 501 18.40 9.74 16.26
C ILE A 501 19.88 10.03 16.46
N ILE A 502 20.74 9.21 15.86
CA ILE A 502 22.20 9.32 15.95
C ILE A 502 22.78 9.42 14.54
N ASP A 503 23.51 10.50 14.26
CA ASP A 503 24.18 10.75 12.98
C ASP A 503 23.30 10.57 11.73
N GLY A 504 22.03 10.97 11.83
CA GLY A 504 21.06 10.87 10.74
C GLY A 504 20.48 9.46 10.52
N VAL A 505 20.67 8.55 11.48
CA VAL A 505 20.11 7.20 11.51
C VAL A 505 19.19 7.07 12.72
N GLY A 506 18.02 6.48 12.54
CA GLY A 506 17.13 6.13 13.64
C GLY A 506 17.53 4.78 14.23
N ILE A 507 17.61 4.67 15.55
CA ILE A 507 17.88 3.43 16.28
C ILE A 507 16.68 3.15 17.17
N VAL A 508 15.94 2.07 16.90
CA VAL A 508 14.76 1.71 17.69
C VAL A 508 15.22 1.01 18.96
N ARG A 509 14.72 1.44 20.12
CA ARG A 509 14.99 0.76 21.38
C ARG A 509 14.17 -0.51 21.47
N LEU A 510 14.84 -1.63 21.76
CA LEU A 510 14.20 -2.90 22.02
C LEU A 510 13.84 -2.99 23.52
N PRO A 511 12.65 -3.51 23.87
CA PRO A 511 12.16 -3.59 25.25
C PRO A 511 12.85 -4.66 26.11
#